data_AF-A0A929YUK2-F1
#
_entry.id   AF-A0A929YUK2-F1
#
_cell.length_a   1.000
_cell.length_b   1.000
_cell.length_c   1.000
_cell.angle_alpha   90.00
_cell.angle_beta   90.00
_cell.angle_gamma   90.00
#
_symmetry.space_group_name_H-M   'P 1'
#
loop_
_entity.id
_entity.type
_entity.pdbx_description
1 polymer ?
#
loop_
_entity_poly.entity_id
_entity_poly.type
_entity_poly.pdbx_seq_one_letter_code
_entity_poly.pdbx_strand_id
1 'polypeptide(L)' 'MRISLLISEFKNNRERKICRGAQVAAEEEGVSLSIFPGMFLTEADHRKAKKDVFYQQNAVFSFINPENTDILIIDLE' A
#
# COMPACT_ATOMS: atom_id res chain seq x y z
N MET A 1 -4.09 14.88 -10.24
CA MET A 1 -2.84 14.33 -9.66
C MET A 1 -3.12 12.94 -9.14
N ARG A 2 -2.17 12.02 -9.32
CA ARG A 2 -2.30 10.59 -8.99
C ARG A 2 -1.29 10.27 -7.90
N ILE A 3 -1.79 9.96 -6.72
CA ILE A 3 -0.99 9.63 -5.54
C ILE A 3 -1.13 8.14 -5.27
N SER A 4 0.00 7.48 -5.05
CA SER A 4 0.04 6.09 -4.60
C SER A 4 0.58 6.05 -3.18
N LEU A 5 -0.10 5.31 -2.29
CA LEU A 5 0.29 5.10 -0.91
C LEU A 5 0.64 3.62 -0.69
N LEU A 6 1.89 3.36 -0.35
CA LEU A 6 2.37 2.04 0.07
C LEU A 6 2.38 1.97 1.61
N ILE A 7 1.58 1.07 2.18
CA ILE A 7 1.53 0.78 3.63
C ILE A 7 2.11 -0.60 3.93
N SER A 8 2.52 -0.89 5.17
CA SER A 8 2.98 -2.24 5.52
C SER A 8 1.88 -3.30 5.39
N GLU A 9 0.72 -3.14 6.03
CA GLU A 9 -0.43 -4.06 5.92
C GLU A 9 -1.78 -3.38 6.22
N PHE A 10 -2.91 -4.01 5.92
CA PHE A 10 -4.24 -3.46 6.26
C PHE A 10 -4.73 -3.84 7.66
N LYS A 11 -4.06 -4.77 8.34
CA LYS A 11 -4.63 -5.43 9.52
C LYS A 11 -4.52 -4.59 10.78
N ASN A 12 -3.46 -3.79 10.96
CA ASN A 12 -3.28 -3.05 12.21
C ASN A 12 -4.04 -1.73 12.21
N ASN A 13 -4.33 -1.27 13.44
CA ASN A 13 -5.13 -0.08 13.67
C ASN A 13 -4.45 1.19 13.14
N ARG A 14 -3.12 1.22 13.11
CA ARG A 14 -2.33 2.37 12.66
C ARG A 14 -2.50 2.57 11.16
N GLU A 15 -2.27 1.52 10.37
CA GLU A 15 -2.34 1.60 8.90
C GLU A 15 -3.77 1.90 8.45
N ARG A 16 -4.79 1.38 9.15
CA ARG A 16 -6.19 1.77 8.91
C ARG A 16 -6.45 3.25 9.11
N LYS A 17 -5.87 3.87 10.15
CA LYS A 17 -6.00 5.32 10.40
C LYS A 17 -5.28 6.12 9.32
N ILE A 18 -4.10 5.66 8.89
CA ILE A 18 -3.34 6.27 7.79
C ILE A 18 -4.17 6.23 6.50
N CYS A 19 -4.71 5.06 6.12
CA CYS A 19 -5.56 4.91 4.94
C CYS A 19 -6.78 5.83 4.99
N ARG A 20 -7.43 5.94 6.16
CA ARG A 20 -8.59 6.80 6.33
C ARG A 20 -8.24 8.28 6.18
N GLY A 21 -7.13 8.72 6.78
CA GLY A 21 -6.65 10.10 6.65
C GLY A 21 -6.26 10.44 5.21
N ALA A 22 -5.56 9.52 4.53
CA ALA A 22 -5.18 9.69 3.13
C ALA A 22 -6.41 9.77 2.21
N GLN A 23 -7.43 8.95 2.45
CA GLN A 23 -8.68 9.01 1.70
C GLN A 23 -9.38 10.37 1.85
N VAL A 24 -9.54 10.85 3.09
CA VAL A 24 -10.19 12.14 3.36
C VAL A 24 -9.43 13.29 2.67
N ALA A 25 -8.11 13.33 2.82
CA ALA A 25 -7.29 14.34 2.16
C ALA A 25 -7.37 14.27 0.63
N ALA A 26 -7.41 13.06 0.05
CA ALA A 26 -7.53 12.89 -1.40
C ALA A 26 -8.89 13.39 -1.92
N GLU A 27 -9.97 13.13 -1.18
CA GLU A 27 -11.31 13.63 -1.48
C GLU A 27 -11.37 15.17 -1.39
N GLU A 28 -10.80 15.76 -0.35
CA GLU A 28 -10.76 17.22 -0.14
C GLU A 28 -9.96 17.95 -1.23
N GLU A 29 -8.83 17.38 -1.66
CA GLU A 29 -7.94 17.96 -2.67
C GLU A 29 -8.34 17.59 -4.12
N GLY A 30 -9.36 16.74 -4.31
CA GLY A 30 -9.80 16.30 -5.63
C GLY A 30 -8.73 15.50 -6.41
N VAL A 31 -7.90 14.73 -5.71
CA VAL A 31 -6.82 13.92 -6.29
C VAL A 31 -7.15 12.42 -6.28
N SER A 32 -6.55 11.67 -7.20
CA SER A 32 -6.73 10.21 -7.23
C SER A 32 -5.76 9.54 -6.26
N LEU A 33 -6.27 8.66 -5.40
CA LEU A 33 -5.48 7.88 -4.46
C LEU A 33 -5.57 6.38 -4.75
N SER A 34 -4.42 5.72 -4.90
CA SER A 34 -4.30 4.25 -4.91
C SER A 34 -3.56 3.78 -3.66
N ILE A 35 -4.09 2.81 -2.93
CA ILE A 35 -3.46 2.28 -1.70
C ILE A 35 -3.01 0.84 -1.94
N PHE A 36 -1.73 0.57 -1.71
CA PHE A 36 -1.10 -0.73 -1.89
C PHE A 36 -0.56 -1.25 -0.56
N PRO A 37 -0.94 -2.46 -0.12
CA PRO A 37 -0.30 -3.11 1.02
C PRO A 37 1.02 -3.77 0.60
N GLY A 38 2.07 -3.59 1.40
CA GLY A 38 3.40 -4.17 1.20
C GLY A 38 3.50 -5.61 1.70
N MET A 39 2.58 -6.05 2.57
CA MET A 39 2.46 -7.41 3.09
C MET A 39 1.23 -8.11 2.52
N PHE A 40 1.26 -9.45 2.60
CA PHE A 40 0.31 -10.38 1.99
C PHE A 40 -1.15 -9.91 1.97
N LEU A 41 -1.74 -9.92 0.77
CA LEU A 41 -3.19 -9.82 0.57
C LEU A 41 -3.95 -11.10 1.00
N THR A 42 -3.24 -12.14 1.43
CA THR A 42 -3.81 -13.45 1.79
C THR A 42 -3.62 -13.80 3.26
N GLU A 43 -4.59 -14.57 3.77
CA GLU A 43 -4.95 -14.76 5.18
C GLU A 43 -3.82 -15.18 6.15
N ALA A 44 -4.16 -15.03 7.44
CA ALA A 44 -3.34 -15.06 8.66
C ALA A 44 -2.40 -16.27 8.92
N ASP A 45 -2.22 -17.19 7.98
CA ASP A 45 -1.61 -18.52 8.23
C ASP A 45 -0.34 -18.84 7.42
N HIS A 46 0.24 -17.87 6.71
CA HIS A 46 1.50 -18.06 5.97
C HIS A 46 2.76 -18.16 6.85
N ARG A 47 2.63 -18.10 8.18
CA ARG A 47 3.76 -18.29 9.12
C ARG A 47 4.47 -19.65 8.98
N LYS A 48 3.89 -20.61 8.25
CA LYS A 48 4.51 -21.91 7.94
C LYS A 48 5.29 -21.97 6.61
N ALA A 49 5.12 -21.02 5.70
CA ALA A 49 5.77 -21.05 4.39
C ALA A 49 7.10 -20.26 4.40
N LYS A 50 8.12 -20.83 5.06
CA LYS A 50 9.51 -20.38 4.88
C LYS A 50 9.94 -20.68 3.43
N LYS A 51 9.99 -19.67 2.56
CA LYS A 51 11.19 -19.25 1.78
C LYS A 51 10.95 -18.37 0.54
N ASP A 52 9.73 -18.22 0.03
CA ASP A 52 9.53 -17.49 -1.25
C ASP A 52 8.89 -16.10 -1.12
N VAL A 53 8.90 -15.57 0.12
CA VAL A 53 8.16 -14.35 0.53
C VAL A 53 8.71 -13.04 -0.05
N PHE A 54 9.91 -13.05 -0.63
CA PHE A 54 10.46 -11.88 -1.34
C PHE A 54 9.63 -11.45 -2.56
N TYR A 55 8.84 -12.36 -3.14
CA TYR A 55 8.13 -12.10 -4.39
C TYR A 55 7.05 -11.02 -4.25
N GLN A 56 6.35 -10.94 -3.12
CA GLN A 56 5.26 -9.98 -2.95
C GLN A 56 5.73 -8.56 -2.61
N GLN A 57 6.86 -8.40 -1.92
CA GLN A 57 7.44 -7.07 -1.66
C GLN A 57 7.82 -6.35 -2.95
N ASN A 58 8.28 -7.09 -3.97
CA ASN A 58 8.71 -6.51 -5.24
C ASN A 58 7.58 -6.27 -6.24
N ALA A 59 6.50 -7.05 -6.17
CA ALA A 59 5.38 -6.94 -7.11
C ALA A 59 4.65 -5.59 -7.01
N VAL A 60 4.51 -5.04 -5.79
CA VAL A 60 3.91 -3.71 -5.57
C VAL A 60 4.65 -2.61 -6.34
N PHE A 61 5.98 -2.65 -6.35
CA PHE A 61 6.78 -1.67 -7.09
C PHE A 61 6.63 -1.82 -8.61
N SER A 62 6.16 -2.96 -9.10
CA SER A 62 5.87 -3.17 -10.53
C SER A 62 4.55 -2.52 -10.96
N PHE A 63 3.62 -2.25 -10.04
CA PHE A 63 2.37 -1.55 -10.34
C PHE A 63 2.53 -0.04 -10.40
N ILE A 64 3.57 0.52 -9.77
CA ILE A 64 3.77 1.96 -9.69
C ILE A 64 4.71 2.38 -10.82
N ASN A 65 4.26 3.27 -11.70
CA ASN A 65 5.07 3.83 -12.77
C ASN A 65 4.68 5.29 -13.08
N PRO A 66 5.50 6.05 -13.84
CA PRO A 66 5.20 7.43 -14.17
C PRO A 66 3.90 7.63 -14.97
N GLU A 67 3.41 6.59 -15.65
CA GLU A 67 2.16 6.64 -16.40
C GLU A 67 0.92 6.51 -15.50
N ASN A 68 1.06 6.14 -14.23
CA ASN A 68 -0.08 5.99 -13.31
C ASN A 68 0.10 6.66 -11.93
N THR A 69 1.30 7.11 -11.59
CA THR A 69 1.63 7.71 -10.29
C THR A 69 2.48 8.97 -10.49
N ASP A 70 2.02 10.09 -9.96
CA ASP A 70 2.76 11.35 -9.93
C ASP A 70 3.58 11.47 -8.63
N ILE A 71 3.01 10.98 -7.51
CA ILE A 71 3.64 10.99 -6.18
C ILE A 71 3.48 9.62 -5.54
N LEU A 72 4.58 9.04 -5.06
CA LEU A 72 4.59 7.83 -4.25
C LEU A 72 4.90 8.18 -2.79
N ILE A 73 4.00 7.79 -1.88
CA ILE A 73 4.16 7.88 -0.44
C ILE A 73 4.41 6.47 0.10
N ILE A 74 5.44 6.29 0.93
CA ILE A 74 5.82 4.99 1.49
C ILE A 74 5.83 5.10 3.01
N ASP A 75 4.99 4.29 3.67
CA ASP A 75 4.99 4.07 5.12
C ASP A 75 5.13 2.55 5.38
N LEU A 76 6.35 2.14 5.71
CA LEU A 76 6.71 0.74 5.97
C LEU A 76 7.22 0.66 7.42
N GLU A 77 6.29 0.61 8.37
CA GLU A 77 6.56 0.25 9.77
C GLU A 77 6.33 -1.24 10.00
#